data_AF-A0A7L5ANG0-F1
#
_entry.id   AF-A0A7L5ANG0-F1
#
_cell.length_a   1.000
_cell.length_b   1.000
_cell.length_c   1.000
_cell.angle_alpha   90.00
_cell.angle_beta   90.00
_cell.angle_gamma   90.00
#
_symmetry.space_group_name_H-M   'P 1'
#
loop_
_entity.id
_entity.type
_entity.pdbx_description
1 polymer ?
#
loop_
_entity_poly.entity_id
_entity_poly.type
_entity_poly.pdbx_seq_one_letter_code
_entity_poly.pdbx_strand_id
1 'polypeptide(L)'
;MLKGFKEFIAQGNVLELAVAVIIGGAFAPIVQAITDVIMGIVGALVKQPNFDSVLQFSINGSDPIQPGIIITAIVNFLLVAAAVYFCVVAPMNRLTARLKKEAEDKPAEPTDVEVLTEIRDLLQQRQS
;
A
#
# COMPACT_ATOMS: atom_id res chain seq x y z
N MET A 1 -1.55 -35.26 6.03
CA MET A 1 -1.43 -34.07 5.17
C MET A 1 -2.34 -32.93 5.63
N LEU A 2 -3.66 -33.11 5.74
CA LEU A 2 -4.59 -32.07 6.23
C LEU A 2 -4.25 -31.50 7.62
N LYS A 3 -3.75 -32.34 8.55
CA LYS A 3 -3.32 -31.90 9.89
C LYS A 3 -2.09 -30.99 9.84
N GLY A 4 -1.08 -31.38 9.06
CA GLY A 4 0.13 -30.58 8.83
C GLY A 4 -0.13 -29.28 8.03
N PHE A 5 -1.09 -29.29 7.12
CA PHE A 5 -1.55 -28.07 6.43
C PHE A 5 -2.24 -27.10 7.40
N LYS A 6 -3.07 -27.62 8.32
CA LYS A 6 -3.68 -26.81 9.39
C LYS A 6 -2.62 -26.23 10.34
N GLU A 7 -1.62 -27.02 10.74
CA GLU A 7 -0.49 -26.56 11.57
C GLU A 7 0.37 -25.50 10.87
N PHE A 8 0.55 -25.60 9.55
CA PHE A 8 1.26 -24.61 8.74
C PHE A 8 0.50 -23.28 8.59
N ILE A 9 -0.82 -23.31 8.38
CA ILE A 9 -1.63 -22.08 8.34
C ILE A 9 -1.75 -21.45 9.73
N ALA A 10 -1.76 -22.26 10.79
CA ALA A 10 -1.83 -21.79 12.17
C ALA A 10 -0.58 -21.01 12.63
N GLN A 11 0.50 -21.01 11.86
CA GLN A 11 1.74 -20.29 12.15
C GLN A 11 1.61 -18.75 12.04
N GLY A 12 0.42 -18.21 11.74
CA GLY A 12 0.08 -16.78 11.78
C GLY A 12 0.65 -15.96 10.62
N ASN A 13 1.97 -16.01 10.46
CA ASN A 13 2.72 -15.29 9.42
C ASN A 13 2.25 -15.64 7.99
N VAL A 14 1.89 -16.91 7.74
CA VAL A 14 1.39 -17.35 6.42
C VAL A 14 -0.01 -16.81 6.14
N LEU A 15 -0.86 -16.73 7.17
CA LEU A 15 -2.22 -16.24 7.03
C LEU A 15 -2.22 -14.74 6.74
N GLU A 16 -1.42 -13.96 7.47
CA GLU A 16 -1.29 -12.51 7.25
C GLU A 16 -0.73 -12.21 5.85
N LEU A 17 0.30 -12.95 5.41
CA LEU A 17 0.87 -12.80 4.08
C LEU A 17 -0.14 -13.18 2.98
N ALA A 18 -0.88 -14.28 3.15
CA ALA A 18 -1.90 -14.70 2.21
C ALA A 18 -3.00 -13.64 2.06
N VAL A 19 -3.47 -13.08 3.19
CA VAL A 19 -4.46 -11.99 3.20
C VAL A 19 -3.91 -10.75 2.49
N ALA A 20 -2.66 -10.36 2.78
CA ALA A 20 -2.03 -9.21 2.14
C ALA A 20 -1.95 -9.36 0.60
N VAL A 21 -1.57 -10.54 0.10
CA VAL A 21 -1.49 -10.81 -1.36
C VAL A 21 -2.87 -10.79 -2.01
N ILE A 22 -3.88 -11.40 -1.39
CA ILE A 22 -5.25 -11.43 -1.91
C ILE A 22 -5.82 -10.02 -1.97
N ILE A 23 -5.65 -9.24 -0.90
CA ILE A 23 -6.12 -7.86 -0.83
C ILE A 23 -5.39 -7.00 -1.87
N GLY A 24 -4.07 -7.11 -1.98
CA GLY A 24 -3.28 -6.39 -2.98
C GLY A 24 -3.72 -6.69 -4.42
N GLY A 25 -3.96 -7.97 -4.74
CA GLY A 25 -4.47 -8.39 -6.04
C GLY A 25 -5.89 -7.88 -6.33
N ALA A 26 -6.75 -7.79 -5.32
CA ALA A 26 -8.12 -7.28 -5.46
C ALA A 26 -8.18 -5.75 -5.63
N PHE A 27 -7.22 -5.01 -5.10
CA PHE A 27 -7.17 -3.54 -5.23
C PHE A 27 -6.64 -3.06 -6.59
N ALA A 28 -5.74 -3.82 -7.23
CA ALA A 28 -5.11 -3.41 -8.49
C ALA A 28 -6.14 -3.05 -9.59
N PRO A 29 -7.21 -3.83 -9.84
CA PRO A 29 -8.25 -3.47 -10.83
C PRO A 29 -9.02 -2.19 -10.50
N ILE A 30 -9.24 -1.90 -9.20
CA ILE A 30 -9.95 -0.69 -8.76
C ILE A 30 -9.12 0.54 -9.09
N VAL A 31 -7.81 0.48 -8.80
CA VAL A 31 -6.89 1.58 -9.10
C VAL A 31 -6.71 1.74 -10.61
N GLN A 32 -6.68 0.64 -11.36
CA GLN A 32 -6.64 0.67 -12.82
C GLN A 32 -7.87 1.39 -13.38
N ALA A 33 -9.07 1.05 -12.90
CA ALA A 33 -10.31 1.70 -13.36
C ALA A 33 -10.31 3.21 -13.10
N ILE A 34 -9.80 3.66 -11.95
CA ILE A 34 -9.66 5.10 -11.65
C ILE A 34 -8.66 5.75 -12.61
N THR A 35 -7.53 5.07 -12.86
CA THR A 35 -6.49 5.58 -13.74
C THR A 35 -6.97 5.69 -15.19
N ASP A 36 -7.73 4.70 -15.68
CA ASP A 36 -8.32 4.70 -17.02
C ASP A 36 -9.31 5.85 -17.20
N VAL A 37 -10.12 6.16 -16.18
CA VAL A 37 -11.01 7.33 -16.20
C VAL A 37 -10.22 8.63 -16.29
N ILE A 38 -9.14 8.77 -15.50
CA ILE A 38 -8.27 9.96 -15.54
C ILE A 38 -7.61 10.07 -16.92
N MET A 39 -7.08 8.98 -17.46
CA MET A 39 -6.48 8.95 -18.80
C MET A 39 -7.49 9.26 -19.91
N GLY A 40 -8.75 8.82 -19.79
CA GLY A 40 -9.82 9.18 -20.72
C GLY A 40 -10.09 10.69 -20.75
N ILE A 41 -10.08 11.34 -19.59
CA ILE A 41 -10.26 12.80 -19.47
C ILE A 41 -9.04 13.54 -20.03
N VAL A 42 -7.82 13.09 -19.69
CA VAL A 42 -6.57 13.66 -20.21
C VAL A 42 -6.51 13.50 -21.73
N GLY A 43 -6.92 12.34 -22.25
CA GLY A 43 -6.96 12.06 -23.68
C GLY A 43 -7.97 12.92 -24.44
N ALA A 44 -9.12 13.23 -23.83
CA ALA A 44 -10.09 14.16 -24.39
C ALA A 44 -9.54 15.59 -24.53
N LEU A 45 -8.70 16.02 -23.57
CA LEU A 45 -8.02 17.33 -23.60
C LEU A 45 -6.88 17.39 -24.63
N VAL A 46 -6.10 16.31 -24.74
CA VAL A 46 -4.90 16.25 -25.60
C VAL A 46 -5.24 15.83 -27.04
N LYS A 47 -6.50 15.50 -27.35
CA LYS A 47 -6.98 14.93 -28.63
C LYS A 47 -6.33 13.59 -29.03
N GLN A 48 -5.49 13.03 -28.17
CA GLN A 48 -4.93 11.70 -28.31
C GLN A 48 -5.12 10.95 -27.00
N PRO A 49 -5.66 9.72 -27.02
CA PRO A 49 -5.94 8.97 -25.80
C PRO A 49 -4.65 8.60 -25.04
N ASN A 50 -3.55 8.43 -25.78
CA ASN A 50 -2.28 7.92 -25.27
C ASN A 50 -1.12 8.68 -25.92
N PHE A 51 0.07 8.66 -25.30
CA PHE A 51 1.28 9.21 -25.89
C PHE A 51 1.93 8.26 -26.90
N ASP A 52 1.33 7.10 -27.19
CA ASP A 52 1.90 6.02 -28.01
C ASP A 52 2.31 6.47 -29.42
N SER A 53 1.58 7.43 -29.98
CA SER A 53 1.89 7.98 -31.32
C SER A 53 2.90 9.12 -31.32
N VAL A 54 3.38 9.54 -30.15
CA VAL A 54 4.47 10.51 -30.04
C VAL A 54 5.76 9.87 -30.58
N LEU A 55 6.38 10.55 -31.55
CA LEU A 55 7.64 10.13 -32.19
C LEU A 55 7.57 8.75 -32.88
N GLN A 56 6.42 8.38 -33.43
CA GLN A 56 6.31 7.17 -34.24
C GLN A 56 7.16 7.30 -35.52
N PHE A 57 8.10 6.39 -35.72
CA PHE A 57 8.86 6.26 -36.97
C PHE A 57 8.84 4.81 -37.45
N SER A 58 8.66 4.62 -38.76
CA SER A 58 8.81 3.32 -39.40
C SER A 58 10.11 3.32 -40.18
N ILE A 59 10.94 2.31 -39.95
CA ILE A 59 12.13 2.05 -40.74
C ILE A 59 11.77 0.90 -41.69
N ASN A 60 11.78 1.16 -42.99
CA ASN A 60 11.77 0.15 -44.05
C ASN A 60 10.55 -0.79 -44.11
N GLY A 61 9.33 -0.29 -43.86
CA GLY A 61 8.10 -1.08 -43.98
C GLY A 61 7.89 -2.09 -42.84
N SER A 62 8.67 -1.96 -41.78
CA SER A 62 8.54 -2.73 -40.54
C SER A 62 7.47 -2.10 -39.62
N ASP A 63 7.00 -2.88 -38.64
CA ASP A 63 6.11 -2.38 -37.59
C ASP A 63 6.63 -1.06 -37.00
N PRO A 64 5.77 -0.05 -36.82
CA PRO A 64 6.20 1.25 -36.34
C PRO A 64 6.80 1.14 -34.93
N ILE A 65 7.98 1.71 -34.74
CA ILE A 65 8.56 1.83 -33.40
C ILE A 65 7.87 3.01 -32.72
N GLN A 66 7.18 2.72 -31.62
CA GLN A 66 6.39 3.68 -30.84
C GLN A 66 7.08 3.94 -29.49
N PRO A 67 8.09 4.83 -29.43
CA PRO A 67 8.73 5.20 -28.17
C PRO A 67 7.75 5.85 -27.18
N GLY A 68 6.66 6.41 -27.70
CA GLY A 68 5.54 6.95 -26.93
C GLY A 68 4.91 6.00 -25.92
N ILE A 69 4.96 4.67 -26.17
CA ILE A 69 4.44 3.65 -25.24
C ILE A 69 5.13 3.73 -23.88
N ILE A 70 6.42 4.03 -23.86
CA ILE A 70 7.19 4.16 -22.61
C ILE A 70 6.70 5.36 -21.81
N ILE A 71 6.40 6.48 -22.48
CA ILE A 71 5.86 7.68 -21.83
C ILE A 71 4.47 7.38 -21.27
N THR A 72 3.61 6.74 -22.06
CA THR A 72 2.28 6.29 -21.58
C THR A 72 2.41 5.39 -20.35
N ALA A 73 3.34 4.44 -20.35
CA ALA A 73 3.56 3.53 -19.22
C ALA A 73 4.04 4.28 -17.97
N ILE A 74 4.94 5.25 -18.10
CA ILE A 74 5.42 6.07 -16.98
C ILE A 74 4.28 6.92 -16.41
N VAL A 75 3.48 7.57 -17.25
CA VAL A 75 2.34 8.37 -16.80
C VAL A 75 1.31 7.50 -16.09
N ASN A 76 0.97 6.35 -16.65
CA ASN A 76 0.05 5.38 -16.04
C ASN A 76 0.58 4.92 -14.67
N PHE A 77 1.87 4.57 -14.58
CA PHE A 77 2.50 4.19 -13.32
C PHE A 77 2.41 5.30 -12.25
N LEU A 78 2.68 6.55 -12.63
CA LEU A 78 2.56 7.69 -11.72
C LEU A 78 1.12 7.93 -11.25
N LEU A 79 0.13 7.76 -12.15
CA LEU A 79 -1.28 7.89 -11.79
C LEU A 79 -1.73 6.78 -10.84
N VAL A 80 -1.37 5.53 -11.10
CA VAL A 80 -1.64 4.39 -10.21
C VAL A 80 -0.99 4.64 -8.85
N ALA A 81 0.28 5.04 -8.82
CA ALA A 81 0.99 5.35 -7.58
C ALA A 81 0.32 6.49 -6.79
N ALA A 82 -0.08 7.56 -7.49
CA ALA A 82 -0.81 8.68 -6.89
C ALA A 82 -2.16 8.25 -6.33
N ALA A 83 -2.92 7.43 -7.07
CA ALA A 83 -4.21 6.91 -6.63
C ALA A 83 -4.07 6.01 -5.39
N VAL A 84 -3.09 5.10 -5.34
CA VAL A 84 -2.81 4.28 -4.14
C VAL A 84 -2.41 5.17 -2.96
N TYR A 85 -1.54 6.16 -3.20
CA TYR A 85 -1.10 7.06 -2.15
C TYR A 85 -2.25 7.88 -1.56
N PHE A 86 -3.06 8.52 -2.41
CA PHE A 86 -4.16 9.38 -1.95
C PHE A 86 -5.35 8.60 -1.39
N CYS A 87 -5.71 7.45 -1.97
CA CYS A 87 -6.89 6.69 -1.56
C CYS A 87 -6.63 5.74 -0.39
N VAL A 88 -5.40 5.23 -0.23
CA VAL A 88 -5.08 4.21 0.79
C VAL A 88 -4.09 4.74 1.80
N VAL A 89 -2.92 5.20 1.36
CA VAL A 89 -1.81 5.54 2.27
C VAL A 89 -2.11 6.82 3.07
N ALA A 90 -2.58 7.87 2.41
CA ALA A 90 -2.90 9.15 3.04
C ALA A 90 -3.99 9.05 4.14
N PRO A 91 -5.16 8.39 3.93
CA PRO A 91 -6.13 8.21 4.99
C PRO A 91 -5.63 7.29 6.10
N MET A 92 -4.90 6.22 5.76
CA MET A 92 -4.33 5.31 6.77
C MET A 92 -3.30 6.03 7.66
N ASN A 93 -2.43 6.84 7.07
CA ASN A 93 -1.46 7.67 7.79
C ASN A 93 -2.17 8.72 8.66
N ARG A 94 -3.24 9.35 8.16
CA ARG A 94 -4.05 10.29 8.95
C ARG A 94 -4.75 9.62 10.13
N LEU A 95 -5.31 8.43 9.94
CA LEU A 95 -5.97 7.67 11.00
C LEU A 95 -4.96 7.22 12.07
N THR A 96 -3.83 6.68 11.65
CA THR A 96 -2.75 6.25 12.55
C THR A 96 -2.20 7.43 13.36
N ALA A 97 -2.04 8.60 12.72
CA ALA A 97 -1.63 9.81 13.42
C ALA A 97 -2.66 10.28 14.47
N ARG A 98 -3.96 10.12 14.20
CA ARG A 98 -5.02 10.42 15.18
C ARG A 98 -5.02 9.45 16.34
N LEU A 99 -4.88 8.14 16.08
CA LEU A 99 -4.81 7.12 17.11
C LEU A 99 -3.59 7.28 18.02
N LYS A 100 -2.42 7.65 17.47
CA LYS A 100 -1.23 7.97 18.26
C LYS A 100 -1.43 9.21 19.13
N LYS A 101 -2.07 10.25 18.60
CA LYS A 101 -2.37 11.47 19.34
C LYS A 101 -3.38 11.22 20.48
N GLU A 102 -4.36 10.35 20.26
CA GLU A 102 -5.34 9.96 21.26
C GLU A 102 -4.76 9.00 22.32
N ALA A 103 -3.68 8.30 22.00
CA ALA A 103 -2.90 7.51 22.96
C ALA A 103 -1.97 8.37 23.83
N GLU A 104 -1.51 9.53 23.36
CA GLU A 104 -0.73 10.50 24.17
C GLU A 104 -1.60 11.24 25.20
N ASP A 105 -2.90 11.44 24.92
CA ASP A 105 -3.85 12.10 25.83
C ASP A 105 -4.45 11.16 26.89
N LYS A 106 -4.29 9.84 26.74
CA LYS A 106 -4.59 8.87 27.80
C LYS A 106 -3.37 8.74 28.70
N PRO A 107 -3.51 8.70 30.04
CA PRO A 107 -2.39 8.31 30.89
C PRO A 107 -1.91 6.96 30.37
N ALA A 108 -0.65 6.90 29.93
CA ALA A 108 -0.06 5.66 29.44
C ALA A 108 -0.32 4.58 30.49
N GLU A 109 -0.93 3.46 30.09
CA GLU A 109 -0.94 2.29 30.96
C GLU A 109 0.52 2.00 31.31
N PRO A 110 0.84 1.78 32.60
CA PRO A 110 2.22 1.58 33.01
C PRO A 110 2.78 0.41 32.20
N THR A 111 3.88 0.67 31.51
CA THR A 111 4.54 -0.33 30.68
C THR A 111 4.93 -1.52 31.54
N ASP A 112 5.00 -2.72 30.96
CA ASP A 112 5.41 -3.93 31.69
C ASP A 112 6.74 -3.71 32.46
N VAL A 113 7.63 -2.88 31.92
CA VAL A 113 8.89 -2.49 32.57
C VAL A 113 8.66 -1.63 33.82
N GLU A 114 7.74 -0.68 33.79
CA GLU A 114 7.35 0.13 34.95
C GLU A 114 6.69 -0.73 36.02
N VAL A 115 5.78 -1.64 35.64
CA VAL A 115 5.14 -2.58 36.56
C VAL A 115 6.17 -3.52 37.20
N LEU A 116 7.12 -4.06 36.42
CA LEU A 116 8.18 -4.90 36.96
C LEU A 116 9.13 -4.13 37.89
N THR A 117 9.34 -2.84 37.62
CA THR A 117 10.13 -1.95 38.48
C THR A 117 9.41 -1.71 39.82
N GLU A 118 8.11 -1.40 39.78
CA GLU A 118 7.28 -1.28 40.99
C GLU A 118 7.26 -2.58 41.79
N ILE A 119 7.11 -3.74 41.13
CA ILE A 119 7.14 -5.04 41.80
C ILE A 119 8.50 -5.28 42.48
N ARG A 120 9.61 -4.98 41.79
CA ARG A 120 10.96 -5.11 42.37
C ARG A 120 11.11 -4.24 43.61
N ASP A 121 10.67 -2.99 43.53
CA ASP A 121 10.82 -2.02 44.60
C ASP A 121 9.95 -2.40 45.81
N LEU A 122 8.72 -2.88 45.57
CA LEU A 122 7.83 -3.45 46.61
C LEU A 122 8.41 -4.72 47.26
N LEU A 123 9.10 -5.57 46.51
CA LEU A 123 9.76 -6.76 47.04
C LEU A 123 10.97 -6.41 47.91
N GLN A 124 11.76 -5.40 47.52
CA GLN A 124 12.87 -4.90 48.34
C GLN A 124 12.37 -4.31 49.66
N GLN A 125 11.28 -3.54 49.63
CA GLN A 125 10.65 -2.96 50.81
C GLN A 125 10.12 -4.01 51.80
N ARG A 126 9.78 -5.21 51.31
CA ARG A 126 9.28 -6.31 52.14
C ARG A 126 10.38 -7.19 52.74
N GLN A 127 11.61 -7.08 52.24
CA GLN A 127 12.79 -7.81 52.74
C GLN A 127 13.62 -7.03 53.76
N SER A 128 13.34 -5.74 53.96
CA SER A 128 13.81 -4.91 55.08
C SER A 128 12.84 -4.94 56.25
#